data_AF-A0AAU6KP22-F1
#
_entry.id   AF-A0AAU6KP22-F1
#
_cell.length_a   1.000
_cell.length_b   1.000
_cell.length_c   1.000
_cell.angle_alpha   90.00
_cell.angle_beta   90.00
_cell.angle_gamma   90.00
#
_symmetry.space_group_name_H-M   'P 1'
#
loop_
_entity.id
_entity.type
_entity.pdbx_description
1 polymer ?
#
loop_
_entity_poly.entity_id
_entity_poly.type
_entity_poly.pdbx_seq_one_letter_code
_entity_poly.pdbx_strand_id
1 'polypeptide(L)'
;MSRAALLVLADGRFPAGGHAHSGGAEAAVKAGRISGAASLEDFCRGRLNTAGLVSAALAAAAALGVDPVLLDSAADARTPSPALRVAARRLGRQLMRAARATWPSGELDALARAFPKGAHQPVVLGLAARAAGLGPVDAAYCCAYESVSGPATATVRLLSLDPFDATGVLARLAPELDVVARAAADAARDVVDGGIDALPAASAPLLEISAQAHAAWAVRLFAS
;
A
#
# COMPACT_ATOMS: atom_id res chain seq x y z
N MET A 1 3.80 -4.68 22.85
CA MET A 1 3.48 -4.96 21.43
C MET A 1 4.54 -5.88 20.87
N SER A 2 4.15 -6.91 20.11
CA SER A 2 5.11 -7.88 19.56
C SER A 2 5.59 -7.44 18.18
N ARG A 3 6.88 -7.10 18.04
CA ARG A 3 7.50 -6.79 16.74
C ARG A 3 7.43 -7.97 15.76
N ALA A 4 7.26 -9.20 16.23
CA ALA A 4 7.10 -10.35 15.36
C ALA A 4 5.79 -10.29 14.54
N ALA A 5 4.73 -9.67 15.08
CA ALA A 5 3.48 -9.50 14.34
C ALA A 5 3.65 -8.56 13.13
N LEU A 6 4.50 -7.54 13.25
CA LEU A 6 4.88 -6.68 12.13
C LEU A 6 5.55 -7.49 11.02
N LEU A 7 6.47 -8.39 11.37
CA LEU A 7 7.14 -9.26 10.40
C LEU A 7 6.16 -10.21 9.70
N VAL A 8 5.17 -10.76 10.43
CA VAL A 8 4.13 -11.61 9.84
C VAL A 8 3.26 -10.83 8.86
N LEU A 9 2.83 -9.62 9.24
CA LEU A 9 1.99 -8.78 8.38
C LEU A 9 2.73 -8.27 7.14
N ALA A 10 4.01 -7.94 7.27
CA ALA A 10 4.86 -7.47 6.17
C ALA A 10 5.46 -8.59 5.30
N ASP A 11 5.27 -9.87 5.69
CA ASP A 11 5.83 -11.00 4.95
C ASP A 11 5.18 -11.09 3.57
N GLY A 12 5.99 -11.14 2.49
CA GLY A 12 5.48 -11.29 1.13
C GLY A 12 4.69 -12.59 0.89
N ARG A 13 4.77 -13.56 1.80
CA ARG A 13 3.99 -14.81 1.80
C ARG A 13 2.65 -14.68 2.54
N PHE A 14 2.41 -13.59 3.25
CA PHE A 14 1.10 -13.33 3.85
C PHE A 14 0.04 -13.28 2.73
N PRO A 15 -1.09 -14.01 2.84
CA PRO A 15 -1.99 -14.24 1.71
C PRO A 15 -2.93 -13.05 1.41
N ALA A 16 -2.37 -11.84 1.33
CA ALA A 16 -3.07 -10.59 1.04
C ALA A 16 -3.27 -10.33 -0.48
N GLY A 17 -2.74 -11.19 -1.35
CA GLY A 17 -2.92 -11.11 -2.81
C GLY A 17 -2.03 -10.08 -3.52
N GLY A 18 -1.07 -9.46 -2.84
CA GLY A 18 -0.17 -8.46 -3.40
C GLY A 18 0.66 -8.95 -4.59
N HIS A 19 1.06 -10.23 -4.61
CA HIS A 19 1.89 -10.82 -5.67
C HIS A 19 1.29 -10.77 -7.09
N ALA A 20 -0.03 -10.58 -7.20
CA ALA A 20 -0.76 -10.48 -8.46
C ALA A 20 -0.81 -9.04 -9.01
N HIS A 21 -0.32 -8.05 -8.26
CA HIS A 21 -0.34 -6.64 -8.61
C HIS A 21 1.10 -6.11 -8.74
N SER A 22 1.36 -5.28 -9.76
CA SER A 22 2.69 -4.73 -10.04
C SER A 22 2.95 -3.40 -9.34
N GLY A 23 1.92 -2.76 -8.78
CA GLY A 23 2.02 -1.41 -8.23
C GLY A 23 2.32 -0.34 -9.29
N GLY A 24 1.92 -0.59 -10.55
CA GLY A 24 2.21 0.27 -11.71
C GLY A 24 3.54 -0.03 -12.42
N ALA A 25 4.34 -0.97 -11.90
CA ALA A 25 5.63 -1.32 -12.50
C ALA A 25 5.48 -1.90 -13.92
N GLU A 26 4.44 -2.69 -14.19
CA GLU A 26 4.23 -3.26 -15.53
C GLU A 26 4.04 -2.17 -16.60
N ALA A 27 3.21 -1.16 -16.30
CA ALA A 27 3.02 -0.01 -17.17
C ALA A 27 4.29 0.83 -17.33
N ALA A 28 5.05 1.02 -16.25
CA ALA A 28 6.29 1.78 -16.27
C ALA A 28 7.41 1.07 -17.05
N VAL A 29 7.52 -0.25 -16.95
CA VAL A 29 8.41 -1.08 -17.78
C VAL A 29 8.04 -0.97 -19.25
N LYS A 30 6.76 -1.14 -19.59
CA LYS A 30 6.29 -1.04 -20.99
C LYS A 30 6.58 0.32 -21.61
N ALA A 31 6.52 1.38 -20.79
CA ALA A 31 6.83 2.75 -21.21
C ALA A 31 8.33 3.10 -21.19
N GLY A 32 9.22 2.14 -20.88
CA GLY A 32 10.67 2.35 -20.80
C GLY A 32 11.12 3.21 -19.61
N ARG A 33 10.24 3.48 -18.64
CA ARG A 33 10.56 4.26 -17.44
C ARG A 33 11.23 3.43 -16.35
N ILE A 34 11.04 2.11 -16.38
CA ILE A 34 11.81 1.15 -15.60
C ILE A 34 12.52 0.23 -16.59
N SER A 35 13.84 0.22 -16.53
CA SER A 35 14.73 -0.49 -17.46
C SER A 35 15.85 -1.24 -16.74
N GLY A 36 16.00 -1.05 -15.42
CA GLY A 36 17.01 -1.70 -14.59
C GLY A 36 16.91 -1.25 -13.14
N ALA A 37 17.90 -1.62 -12.33
CA ALA A 37 17.90 -1.36 -10.89
C ALA A 37 17.84 0.15 -10.53
N ALA A 38 18.59 0.99 -11.25
CA ALA A 38 18.61 2.43 -10.99
C ALA A 38 17.24 3.08 -11.28
N SER A 39 16.63 2.79 -12.42
CA SER A 39 15.31 3.34 -12.77
C SER A 39 14.16 2.73 -11.95
N LEU A 40 14.32 1.48 -11.47
CA LEU A 40 13.43 0.92 -10.45
C LEU A 40 13.52 1.69 -9.13
N GLU A 41 14.73 2.05 -8.69
CA GLU A 41 14.92 2.84 -7.48
C GLU A 41 14.23 4.19 -7.58
N ASP A 42 14.42 4.92 -8.68
CA ASP A 42 13.76 6.21 -8.92
C ASP A 42 12.23 6.07 -8.93
N PHE A 43 11.71 5.02 -9.57
CA PHE A 43 10.27 4.72 -9.59
C PHE A 43 9.73 4.45 -8.18
N CYS A 44 10.39 3.58 -7.41
CA CYS A 44 10.00 3.23 -6.05
C CYS A 44 10.08 4.44 -5.12
N ARG A 45 11.12 5.26 -5.23
CA ARG A 45 11.29 6.51 -4.49
C ARG A 45 10.16 7.50 -4.74
N GLY A 46 9.80 7.71 -6.01
CA GLY A 46 8.67 8.57 -6.38
C GLY A 46 7.34 8.04 -5.85
N ARG A 47 7.11 6.72 -5.99
CA ARG A 47 5.91 6.06 -5.47
C ARG A 47 5.82 6.13 -3.94
N LEU A 48 6.92 5.91 -3.24
CA LEU A 48 7.01 5.97 -1.78
C LEU A 48 6.63 7.35 -1.24
N ASN A 49 7.16 8.43 -1.82
CA ASN A 49 6.92 9.81 -1.36
C ASN A 49 5.57 10.40 -1.81
N THR A 50 4.80 9.67 -2.62
CA THR A 50 3.48 10.11 -3.12
C THR A 50 2.38 9.17 -2.64
N ALA A 51 1.96 8.22 -3.48
CA ALA A 51 0.91 7.26 -3.17
C ALA A 51 1.26 6.37 -1.95
N GLY A 52 2.55 6.08 -1.74
CA GLY A 52 3.06 5.37 -0.57
C GLY A 52 2.83 6.13 0.73
N LEU A 53 3.23 7.40 0.80
CA LEU A 53 3.00 8.28 1.95
C LEU A 53 1.50 8.40 2.29
N VAL A 54 0.66 8.61 1.27
CA VAL A 54 -0.80 8.70 1.45
C VAL A 54 -1.36 7.40 2.02
N SER A 55 -0.98 6.26 1.44
CA SER A 55 -1.44 4.95 1.89
C SER A 55 -0.95 4.65 3.30
N ALA A 56 0.31 4.96 3.61
CA ALA A 56 0.88 4.77 4.93
C ALA A 56 0.18 5.62 5.99
N ALA A 57 -0.20 6.86 5.67
CA ALA A 57 -0.91 7.73 6.60
C ALA A 57 -2.34 7.23 6.88
N LEU A 58 -3.04 6.73 5.85
CA LEU A 58 -4.36 6.09 6.01
C LEU A 58 -4.27 4.84 6.88
N ALA A 59 -3.25 3.99 6.67
CA ALA A 59 -3.01 2.82 7.50
C ALA A 59 -2.67 3.18 8.95
N ALA A 60 -1.82 4.19 9.16
CA ALA A 60 -1.49 4.69 10.48
C ALA A 60 -2.72 5.23 11.22
N ALA A 61 -3.59 5.99 10.53
CA ALA A 61 -4.81 6.53 11.10
C ALA A 61 -5.82 5.43 11.48
N ALA A 62 -5.99 4.41 10.62
CA ALA A 62 -6.81 3.24 10.94
C ALA A 62 -6.26 2.48 12.16
N ALA A 63 -4.93 2.31 12.25
CA ALA A 63 -4.31 1.67 13.40
C ALA A 63 -4.47 2.50 14.69
N LEU A 64 -4.43 3.83 14.58
CA LEU A 64 -4.67 4.76 15.70
C LEU A 64 -6.14 4.71 16.20
N GLY A 65 -7.08 4.29 15.35
CA GLY A 65 -8.50 4.14 15.69
C GLY A 65 -9.41 5.22 15.11
N VAL A 66 -8.96 5.94 14.09
CA VAL A 66 -9.83 6.84 13.31
C VAL A 66 -10.89 6.00 12.59
N ASP A 67 -12.12 6.53 12.48
CA ASP A 67 -13.24 5.83 11.83
C ASP A 67 -12.85 5.30 10.44
N PRO A 68 -12.89 3.97 10.22
CA PRO A 68 -12.46 3.39 8.95
C PRO A 68 -13.41 3.69 7.80
N VAL A 69 -14.68 4.04 8.04
CA VAL A 69 -15.60 4.47 6.96
C VAL A 69 -15.22 5.86 6.44
N LEU A 70 -14.86 6.76 7.36
CA LEU A 70 -14.31 8.08 7.03
C LEU A 70 -12.99 7.95 6.27
N LEU A 71 -12.09 7.06 6.72
CA LEU A 71 -10.83 6.80 6.04
C LEU A 71 -11.00 6.18 4.65
N ASP A 72 -11.97 5.29 4.44
CA ASP A 72 -12.25 4.72 3.12
C ASP A 72 -12.71 5.81 2.12
N SER A 73 -13.53 6.75 2.60
CA SER A 73 -13.97 7.92 1.81
C SER A 73 -12.79 8.85 1.50
N ALA A 74 -11.92 9.07 2.48
CA ALA A 74 -10.69 9.85 2.32
C ALA A 74 -9.71 9.23 1.33
N ALA A 75 -9.63 7.89 1.30
CA ALA A 75 -8.85 7.13 0.34
C ALA A 75 -9.39 7.25 -1.09
N ASP A 76 -10.72 7.21 -1.27
CA ASP A 76 -11.35 7.48 -2.57
C ASP A 76 -11.02 8.89 -3.09
N ALA A 77 -11.13 9.91 -2.23
CA ALA A 77 -10.81 11.29 -2.59
C ALA A 77 -9.35 11.48 -3.03
N ARG A 78 -8.42 10.74 -2.41
CA ARG A 78 -6.97 10.80 -2.71
C ARG A 78 -6.53 9.85 -3.82
N THR A 79 -7.44 9.05 -4.38
CA THR A 79 -7.16 8.13 -5.49
C THR A 79 -8.05 8.48 -6.68
N PRO A 80 -7.71 9.48 -7.51
CA PRO A 80 -8.57 9.92 -8.62
C PRO A 80 -8.93 8.80 -9.62
N SER A 81 -8.03 7.86 -9.89
CA SER A 81 -8.21 6.80 -10.88
C SER A 81 -9.20 5.71 -10.43
N PRO A 82 -10.32 5.50 -11.17
CA PRO A 82 -11.20 4.37 -10.94
C PRO A 82 -10.52 2.99 -10.93
N ALA A 83 -9.51 2.79 -11.78
CA ALA A 83 -8.76 1.53 -11.89
C ALA A 83 -7.96 1.26 -10.62
N LEU A 84 -7.32 2.30 -10.05
CA LEU A 84 -6.62 2.18 -8.77
C LEU A 84 -7.59 1.96 -7.61
N ARG A 85 -8.75 2.63 -7.57
CA ARG A 85 -9.78 2.35 -6.56
C ARG A 85 -10.26 0.90 -6.62
N VAL A 86 -10.50 0.36 -7.82
CA VAL A 86 -10.89 -1.05 -8.01
C VAL A 86 -9.79 -2.00 -7.53
N ALA A 87 -8.54 -1.73 -7.89
CA ALA A 87 -7.40 -2.53 -7.45
C ALA A 87 -7.22 -2.48 -5.93
N ALA A 88 -7.26 -1.29 -5.32
CA ALA A 88 -7.14 -1.10 -3.88
C ALA A 88 -8.25 -1.82 -3.11
N ARG A 89 -9.51 -1.76 -3.57
CA ARG A 89 -10.61 -2.50 -2.95
C ARG A 89 -10.49 -4.01 -3.13
N ARG A 90 -9.96 -4.49 -4.27
CA ARG A 90 -9.69 -5.93 -4.49
C ARG A 90 -8.61 -6.44 -3.54
N LEU A 91 -7.51 -5.71 -3.39
CA LEU A 91 -6.45 -6.01 -2.45
C LEU A 91 -6.98 -5.96 -1.01
N GLY A 92 -7.77 -4.94 -0.66
CA GLY A 92 -8.39 -4.82 0.66
C GLY A 92 -9.31 -5.99 1.01
N ARG A 93 -10.09 -6.51 0.06
CA ARG A 93 -10.87 -7.74 0.29
C ARG A 93 -10.00 -8.95 0.60
N GLN A 94 -8.90 -9.15 -0.13
CA GLN A 94 -8.03 -10.31 0.10
C GLN A 94 -7.29 -10.17 1.43
N LEU A 95 -6.75 -8.98 1.72
CA LEU A 95 -6.14 -8.67 2.99
C LEU A 95 -7.12 -8.87 4.16
N MET A 96 -8.38 -8.43 4.02
CA MET A 96 -9.43 -8.61 5.04
C MET A 96 -9.67 -10.09 5.34
N ARG A 97 -9.70 -10.96 4.32
CA ARG A 97 -9.87 -12.40 4.51
C ARG A 97 -8.71 -13.02 5.29
N ALA A 98 -7.47 -12.67 4.92
CA ALA A 98 -6.28 -13.14 5.61
C ALA A 98 -6.23 -12.62 7.06
N ALA A 99 -6.43 -11.31 7.26
CA ALA A 99 -6.39 -10.66 8.55
C ALA A 99 -7.42 -11.25 9.53
N ARG A 100 -8.67 -11.48 9.11
CA ARG A 100 -9.71 -12.09 9.97
C ARG A 100 -9.39 -13.52 10.40
N ALA A 101 -8.69 -14.28 9.55
CA ALA A 101 -8.26 -15.63 9.90
C ALA A 101 -7.06 -15.63 10.86
N THR A 102 -6.16 -14.65 10.74
CA THR A 102 -4.93 -14.56 11.55
C THR A 102 -5.15 -13.85 12.88
N TRP A 103 -5.92 -12.76 12.88
CA TRP A 103 -6.21 -11.92 14.05
C TRP A 103 -7.72 -11.60 14.10
N PRO A 104 -8.55 -12.48 14.68
CA PRO A 104 -9.98 -12.23 14.81
C PRO A 104 -10.27 -10.94 15.58
N SER A 105 -11.07 -10.04 14.99
CA SER A 105 -11.42 -8.74 15.57
C SER A 105 -12.82 -8.32 15.14
N GLY A 106 -13.61 -7.80 16.10
CA GLY A 106 -14.93 -7.23 15.83
C GLY A 106 -14.89 -6.00 14.91
N GLU A 107 -13.80 -5.23 14.94
CA GLU A 107 -13.61 -4.07 14.04
C GLU A 107 -13.42 -4.52 12.58
N LEU A 108 -12.63 -5.58 12.36
CA LEU A 108 -12.46 -6.19 11.02
C LEU A 108 -13.79 -6.77 10.51
N ASP A 109 -14.54 -7.45 11.37
CA ASP A 109 -15.87 -7.97 11.03
C ASP A 109 -16.86 -6.85 10.68
N ALA A 110 -16.85 -5.76 11.44
CA ALA A 110 -17.69 -4.60 11.16
C ALA A 110 -17.36 -3.95 9.82
N LEU A 111 -16.07 -3.77 9.51
CA LEU A 111 -15.64 -3.20 8.24
C LEU A 111 -16.01 -4.10 7.05
N ALA A 112 -15.83 -5.42 7.19
CA ALA A 112 -16.20 -6.38 6.16
C ALA A 112 -17.71 -6.35 5.85
N ARG A 113 -18.56 -6.12 6.87
CA ARG A 113 -20.01 -5.92 6.69
C ARG A 113 -20.34 -4.58 6.03
N ALA A 114 -19.66 -3.50 6.41
CA ALA A 114 -19.88 -2.17 5.82
C ALA A 114 -19.47 -2.12 4.34
N PHE A 115 -18.40 -2.83 3.97
CA PHE A 115 -17.88 -2.86 2.60
C PHE A 115 -17.84 -4.30 2.05
N PRO A 116 -18.98 -4.91 1.68
CA PRO A 116 -19.02 -6.28 1.15
C PRO A 116 -18.25 -6.42 -0.17
N LYS A 117 -18.06 -5.32 -0.90
CA LYS A 117 -17.22 -5.23 -2.11
C LYS A 117 -15.78 -4.80 -1.82
N GLY A 118 -15.38 -4.66 -0.56
CA GLY A 118 -14.03 -4.30 -0.13
C GLY A 118 -13.85 -2.82 0.19
N ALA A 119 -13.24 -2.58 1.35
CA ALA A 119 -12.62 -1.31 1.69
C ALA A 119 -11.25 -1.20 1.02
N HIS A 120 -10.70 0.02 0.95
CA HIS A 120 -9.36 0.31 0.47
C HIS A 120 -8.31 -0.43 1.29
N GLN A 121 -7.34 -1.05 0.61
CA GLN A 121 -6.31 -1.87 1.25
C GLN A 121 -5.57 -1.17 2.40
N PRO A 122 -5.18 0.12 2.33
CA PRO A 122 -4.47 0.76 3.43
C PRO A 122 -5.30 0.85 4.72
N VAL A 123 -6.61 1.06 4.60
CA VAL A 123 -7.53 1.09 5.75
C VAL A 123 -7.61 -0.30 6.39
N VAL A 124 -7.76 -1.34 5.57
CA VAL A 124 -7.77 -2.74 6.04
C VAL A 124 -6.44 -3.10 6.71
N LEU A 125 -5.30 -2.65 6.15
CA LEU A 125 -3.97 -2.89 6.69
C LEU A 125 -3.80 -2.26 8.07
N GLY A 126 -4.25 -1.02 8.26
CA GLY A 126 -4.21 -0.37 9.56
C GLY A 126 -5.04 -1.08 10.62
N LEU A 127 -6.26 -1.50 10.28
CA LEU A 127 -7.10 -2.31 11.17
C LEU A 127 -6.50 -3.69 11.47
N ALA A 128 -5.89 -4.34 10.48
CA ALA A 128 -5.19 -5.60 10.69
C ALA A 128 -3.99 -5.43 11.63
N ALA A 129 -3.21 -4.36 11.46
CA ALA A 129 -2.11 -4.02 12.35
C ALA A 129 -2.60 -3.80 13.79
N ARG A 130 -3.68 -3.03 13.97
CA ARG A 130 -4.32 -2.83 15.28
C ARG A 130 -4.81 -4.13 15.90
N ALA A 131 -5.48 -4.98 15.13
CA ALA A 131 -5.93 -6.31 15.58
C ALA A 131 -4.76 -7.22 15.99
N ALA A 132 -3.60 -7.05 15.35
CA ALA A 132 -2.36 -7.74 15.71
C ALA A 132 -1.62 -7.11 16.92
N GLY A 133 -2.17 -6.04 17.52
CA GLY A 133 -1.58 -5.32 18.64
C GLY A 133 -0.38 -4.46 18.24
N LEU A 134 -0.36 -3.94 17.01
CA LEU A 134 0.64 -3.01 16.49
C LEU A 134 0.15 -1.56 16.52
N GLY A 135 1.08 -0.61 16.52
CA GLY A 135 0.80 0.82 16.55
C GLY A 135 0.72 1.49 15.17
N PRO A 136 0.44 2.80 15.12
CA PRO A 136 0.34 3.57 13.87
C PRO A 136 1.64 3.59 13.07
N VAL A 137 2.80 3.66 13.74
CA VAL A 137 4.12 3.65 13.08
C VAL A 137 4.37 2.29 12.42
N ASP A 138 4.02 1.19 13.08
CA ASP A 138 4.16 -0.17 12.55
C ASP A 138 3.29 -0.35 11.29
N ALA A 139 2.03 0.12 11.33
CA ALA A 139 1.13 0.09 10.18
C ALA A 139 1.65 0.93 9.01
N ALA A 140 2.19 2.12 9.30
CA ALA A 140 2.83 2.97 8.30
C ALA A 140 4.01 2.26 7.64
N TYR A 141 4.87 1.58 8.41
CA TYR A 141 5.99 0.80 7.90
C TYR A 141 5.53 -0.33 6.97
N CYS A 142 4.55 -1.13 7.39
CA CYS A 142 3.98 -2.19 6.54
C CYS A 142 3.53 -1.63 5.19
N CYS A 143 2.71 -0.58 5.22
CA CYS A 143 2.13 -0.02 4.01
C CYS A 143 3.19 0.65 3.11
N ALA A 144 4.13 1.39 3.70
CA ALA A 144 5.22 2.03 2.97
C ALA A 144 6.14 0.97 2.33
N TYR A 145 6.46 -0.11 3.04
CA TYR A 145 7.27 -1.20 2.51
C TYR A 145 6.56 -1.97 1.39
N GLU A 146 5.27 -2.26 1.52
CA GLU A 146 4.46 -2.85 0.44
C GLU A 146 4.46 -1.96 -0.81
N SER A 147 4.50 -0.64 -0.64
CA SER A 147 4.50 0.31 -1.75
C SER A 147 5.73 0.18 -2.67
N VAL A 148 6.87 -0.27 -2.15
CA VAL A 148 8.13 -0.42 -2.91
C VAL A 148 8.47 -1.88 -3.21
N SER A 149 8.12 -2.82 -2.33
CA SER A 149 8.39 -4.26 -2.51
C SER A 149 7.52 -4.88 -3.61
N GLY A 150 6.28 -4.42 -3.80
CA GLY A 150 5.42 -4.83 -4.91
C GLY A 150 6.08 -4.60 -6.28
N PRO A 151 6.43 -3.35 -6.64
CA PRO A 151 7.18 -3.04 -7.86
C PRO A 151 8.49 -3.82 -8.01
N ALA A 152 9.30 -3.93 -6.95
CA ALA A 152 10.58 -4.63 -7.01
C ALA A 152 10.44 -6.12 -7.33
N THR A 153 9.45 -6.80 -6.74
CA THR A 153 9.16 -8.21 -7.05
C THR A 153 8.52 -8.38 -8.43
N ALA A 154 7.82 -7.36 -8.94
CA ALA A 154 7.26 -7.38 -10.28
C ALA A 154 8.35 -7.26 -11.35
N THR A 155 9.36 -6.41 -11.15
CA THR A 155 10.44 -6.20 -12.14
C THR A 155 11.30 -7.43 -12.37
N VAL A 156 11.48 -8.30 -11.37
CA VAL A 156 12.15 -9.60 -11.57
C VAL A 156 11.42 -10.43 -12.63
N ARG A 157 10.08 -10.43 -12.62
CA ARG A 157 9.27 -11.15 -13.61
C ARG A 157 9.14 -10.44 -14.95
N LEU A 158 9.16 -9.10 -14.94
CA LEU A 158 8.96 -8.28 -16.14
C LEU A 158 10.22 -8.08 -16.97
N LEU A 159 11.39 -7.98 -16.32
CA LEU A 159 12.67 -7.64 -16.95
C LEU A 159 13.70 -8.76 -16.82
N SER A 160 13.39 -9.84 -16.12
CA SER A 160 14.41 -10.81 -15.65
C SER A 160 15.53 -10.12 -14.86
N LEU A 161 15.19 -9.04 -14.14
CA LEU A 161 16.14 -8.32 -13.27
C LEU A 161 16.66 -9.27 -12.20
N ASP A 162 17.95 -9.20 -11.89
CA ASP A 162 18.55 -9.99 -10.83
C ASP A 162 17.80 -9.74 -9.49
N PRO A 163 17.28 -10.78 -8.81
CA PRO A 163 16.65 -10.64 -7.50
C PRO A 163 17.55 -9.96 -6.45
N PHE A 164 18.87 -10.10 -6.55
CA PHE A 164 19.82 -9.42 -5.68
C PHE A 164 19.82 -7.91 -5.92
N ASP A 165 19.74 -7.47 -7.18
CA ASP A 165 19.64 -6.05 -7.53
C ASP A 165 18.31 -5.46 -7.04
N ALA A 166 17.20 -6.17 -7.26
CA ALA A 166 15.88 -5.74 -6.79
C ALA A 166 15.84 -5.60 -5.26
N THR A 167 16.45 -6.54 -4.54
CA THR A 167 16.59 -6.48 -3.08
C THR A 167 17.52 -5.34 -2.65
N GLY A 168 18.60 -5.12 -3.39
CA GLY A 168 19.53 -4.01 -3.17
C GLY A 168 18.84 -2.64 -3.27
N VAL A 169 17.90 -2.46 -4.20
CA VAL A 169 17.06 -1.25 -4.28
C VAL A 169 16.27 -1.04 -2.98
N LEU A 170 15.60 -2.09 -2.47
CA LEU A 170 14.83 -1.99 -1.23
C LEU A 170 15.72 -1.62 -0.04
N ALA A 171 16.93 -2.20 0.04
CA ALA A 171 17.89 -1.88 1.08
C ALA A 171 18.34 -0.40 1.03
N ARG A 172 18.55 0.15 -0.17
CA ARG A 172 18.93 1.57 -0.34
C ARG A 172 17.80 2.54 0.00
N LEU A 173 16.54 2.14 -0.20
CA LEU A 173 15.36 2.94 0.16
C LEU A 173 14.97 2.85 1.65
N ALA A 174 15.58 1.95 2.44
CA ALA A 174 15.24 1.76 3.84
C ALA A 174 15.30 3.04 4.70
N PRO A 175 16.32 3.92 4.58
CA PRO A 175 16.34 5.18 5.33
C PRO A 175 15.18 6.12 4.99
N GLU A 176 14.70 6.12 3.74
CA GLU A 176 13.55 6.91 3.33
C GLU A 176 12.22 6.31 3.76
N LEU A 177 12.12 4.97 3.78
CA LEU A 177 10.99 4.28 4.38
C LEU A 177 10.81 4.71 5.84
N ASP A 178 11.90 4.84 6.60
CA ASP A 178 11.84 5.33 7.98
C ASP A 178 11.28 6.76 8.08
N VAL A 179 11.71 7.65 7.18
CA VAL A 179 11.22 9.04 7.14
C VAL A 179 9.73 9.07 6.79
N VAL A 180 9.32 8.36 5.75
CA VAL A 180 7.92 8.34 5.28
C VAL A 180 7.00 7.67 6.30
N ALA A 181 7.42 6.58 6.95
CA ALA A 181 6.61 5.93 7.97
C ALA A 181 6.39 6.82 9.20
N ARG A 182 7.43 7.55 9.64
CA ARG A 182 7.29 8.55 10.72
C ARG A 182 6.35 9.69 10.32
N ALA A 183 6.58 10.30 9.16
CA ALA A 183 5.72 11.39 8.66
C ALA A 183 4.25 10.97 8.51
N ALA A 184 4.00 9.76 8.01
CA ALA A 184 2.66 9.18 7.92
C ALA A 184 2.00 8.99 9.29
N ALA A 185 2.75 8.50 10.28
CA ALA A 185 2.25 8.31 11.64
C ALA A 185 2.01 9.65 12.36
N ASP A 186 2.85 10.66 12.12
CA ASP A 186 2.66 12.01 12.66
C ASP A 186 1.38 12.64 12.08
N ALA A 187 1.21 12.60 10.75
CA ALA A 187 -0.02 13.08 10.10
C ALA A 187 -1.28 12.34 10.58
N ALA A 188 -1.18 11.05 10.89
CA ALA A 188 -2.28 10.29 11.49
C ALA A 188 -2.63 10.78 12.90
N ARG A 189 -1.67 11.25 13.71
CA ARG A 189 -1.96 11.85 15.01
C ARG A 189 -2.60 13.22 14.86
N ASP A 190 -2.18 14.00 13.87
CA ASP A 190 -2.73 15.33 13.59
C ASP A 190 -4.21 15.29 13.19
N VAL A 191 -4.74 14.13 12.75
CA VAL A 191 -6.18 13.94 12.49
C VAL A 191 -7.04 14.18 13.73
N VAL A 192 -6.51 13.98 14.94
CA VAL A 192 -7.26 14.18 16.19
C VAL A 192 -7.71 15.63 16.35
N ASP A 193 -6.83 16.58 16.02
CA ASP A 193 -7.08 18.02 16.19
C ASP A 193 -7.47 18.69 14.87
N GLY A 194 -6.86 18.28 13.75
CA GLY A 194 -7.02 18.87 12.42
C GLY A 194 -8.07 18.19 11.53
N GLY A 195 -8.65 17.07 11.97
CA GLY A 195 -9.60 16.28 11.19
C GLY A 195 -8.95 15.54 10.01
N ILE A 196 -9.80 14.94 9.17
CA ILE A 196 -9.36 14.03 8.09
C ILE A 196 -8.48 14.70 7.02
N ASP A 197 -8.56 16.02 6.91
CA ASP A 197 -7.80 16.82 5.95
C ASP A 197 -6.33 17.04 6.38
N ALA A 198 -5.99 16.71 7.63
CA ALA A 198 -4.60 16.67 8.09
C ALA A 198 -3.79 15.54 7.40
N LEU A 199 -4.47 14.50 6.88
CA LEU A 199 -3.79 13.43 6.15
C LEU A 199 -3.23 13.94 4.81
N PRO A 200 -2.02 13.51 4.42
CA PRO A 200 -1.39 13.95 3.18
C PRO A 200 -2.24 13.62 1.95
N ALA A 201 -2.14 14.48 0.93
CA ALA A 201 -2.82 14.33 -0.35
C ALA A 201 -1.84 14.36 -1.54
N ALA A 202 -0.60 13.89 -1.32
CA ALA A 202 0.42 13.83 -2.35
C ALA A 202 -0.04 12.94 -3.52
N SER A 203 -0.06 13.49 -4.73
CA SER A 203 -0.55 12.80 -5.92
C SER A 203 0.57 12.16 -6.74
N ALA A 204 0.28 11.05 -7.42
CA ALA A 204 1.18 10.42 -8.39
C ALA A 204 0.55 10.38 -9.80
N PRO A 205 0.44 11.51 -10.53
CA PRO A 205 -0.33 11.59 -11.77
C PRO A 205 0.04 10.53 -12.82
N LEU A 206 1.33 10.20 -12.94
CA LEU A 206 1.78 9.15 -13.87
C LEU A 206 1.29 7.75 -13.48
N LEU A 207 1.17 7.44 -12.19
CA LEU A 207 0.58 6.17 -11.73
C LEU A 207 -0.92 6.15 -11.99
N GLU A 208 -1.61 7.26 -11.71
CA GLU A 208 -3.06 7.42 -11.94
C GLU A 208 -3.42 7.17 -13.41
N ILE A 209 -2.70 7.86 -14.33
CA ILE A 209 -2.93 7.77 -15.78
C ILE A 209 -2.52 6.40 -16.31
N SER A 210 -1.35 5.89 -15.91
CA SER A 210 -0.86 4.60 -16.40
C SER A 210 -1.73 3.44 -15.93
N ALA A 211 -2.33 3.52 -14.73
CA ALA A 211 -3.28 2.51 -14.26
C ALA A 211 -4.56 2.47 -15.08
N GLN A 212 -5.07 3.62 -15.54
CA GLN A 212 -6.20 3.65 -16.48
C GLN A 212 -5.84 3.04 -17.83
N ALA A 213 -4.67 3.39 -18.36
CA ALA A 213 -4.20 2.81 -19.62
C ALA A 213 -3.99 1.29 -19.50
N HIS A 214 -3.35 0.82 -18.42
CA HIS A 214 -3.10 -0.60 -18.14
C HIS A 214 -4.40 -1.39 -17.98
N ALA A 215 -5.44 -0.79 -17.39
CA ALA A 215 -6.74 -1.41 -17.26
C ALA A 215 -7.39 -1.75 -18.62
N ALA A 216 -7.03 -1.04 -19.68
CA ALA A 216 -7.51 -1.26 -21.05
C ALA A 216 -6.64 -2.22 -21.88
N TRP A 217 -5.53 -2.75 -21.33
CA TRP A 217 -4.66 -3.65 -22.07
C TRP A 217 -5.31 -5.03 -22.29
N ALA A 218 -5.22 -5.53 -23.51
CA ALA A 218 -5.73 -6.86 -23.88
C ALA A 218 -4.92 -8.01 -23.23
N VAL A 219 -3.61 -7.82 -23.09
CA VAL A 219 -2.69 -8.79 -22.47
C VAL A 219 -1.88 -8.08 -21.40
N ARG A 220 -1.91 -8.63 -20.18
CA ARG A 220 -1.19 -8.13 -19.01
C ARG A 220 -0.79 -9.31 -18.12
N LEU A 221 0.39 -9.23 -17.53
CA LEU A 221 0.91 -10.22 -16.59
C LEU A 221 0.35 -10.00 -15.18
N PHE A 222 0.08 -8.74 -14.83
CA PHE A 222 -0.44 -8.35 -13.51
C PHE A 222 -1.87 -7.84 -13.59
N ALA A 223 -2.59 -7.97 -12.47
CA ALA A 223 -3.97 -7.50 -12.34
C ALA A 223 -4.09 -5.97 -12.28
N SER A 224 -3.01 -5.27 -11.89
CA SER A 224 -2.83 -3.81 -11.94
C SER A 224 -1.37 -3.40 -11.81
#